data_AF-A0A7W1B1G6-F1
#
_entry.id   AF-A0A7W1B1G6-F1
#
_cell.length_a   1.000
_cell.length_b   1.000
_cell.length_c   1.000
_cell.angle_alpha   90.00
_cell.angle_beta   90.00
_cell.angle_gamma   90.00
#
_symmetry.space_group_name_H-M   'P 1'
#
loop_
_entity.id
_entity.type
_entity.pdbx_description
1 polymer ?
#
loop_
_entity_poly.entity_id
_entity_poly.type
_entity_poly.pdbx_seq_one_letter_code
_entity_poly.pdbx_strand_id
1 'polypeptide(L)' 'MPGPQRRGGTAGGGERRDRRDGGRGGQAPEKSAHIERVVAINRVAKVVKGGRRFS' A
#
# COMPACT_ATOMS: atom_id res chain seq x y z
N MET A 1 -22.66 10.05 26.24
CA MET A 1 -21.46 9.20 26.12
C MET A 1 -20.24 10.09 25.92
N PRO A 2 -19.17 9.94 26.72
CA PRO A 2 -17.96 10.75 26.57
C PRO A 2 -17.13 10.29 25.35
N GLY A 3 -16.59 11.26 24.58
CA GLY A 3 -15.78 11.03 23.39
C GLY A 3 -14.32 10.65 23.69
N PRO A 4 -13.57 10.11 22.72
CA PRO A 4 -12.23 9.60 22.97
C PRO A 4 -11.18 10.71 23.10
N GLN A 5 -10.66 10.90 24.32
CA GLN A 5 -9.43 11.64 24.61
C GLN A 5 -8.20 10.87 24.09
N ARG A 6 -7.38 11.49 23.25
CA ARG A 6 -5.98 11.11 23.04
C ARG A 6 -5.09 12.32 23.29
N ARG A 7 -4.32 12.28 24.38
CA ARG A 7 -3.30 13.26 24.79
C ARG A 7 -1.94 12.58 24.79
N GLY A 8 -0.93 13.27 24.27
CA GLY A 8 0.49 12.89 24.26
C GLY A 8 0.95 12.53 22.84
N GLY A 9 1.88 13.22 22.18
CA GLY A 9 2.92 14.14 22.62
C GLY A 9 4.21 13.72 21.92
N THR A 10 4.66 14.43 20.89
CA THR A 10 6.05 14.41 20.38
C THR A 10 6.22 15.62 19.46
N ALA A 11 6.71 16.72 20.03
CA ALA A 11 7.46 17.71 19.26
C ALA A 11 8.88 17.16 19.09
N GLY A 12 9.38 17.08 17.85
CA GLY A 12 10.73 16.63 17.56
C GLY A 12 11.04 16.76 16.08
N GLY A 13 11.84 17.77 15.75
CA GLY A 13 12.42 17.98 14.41
C GLY A 13 13.13 16.72 13.90
N GLY A 14 13.15 16.58 12.58
CA GLY A 14 13.71 15.41 11.94
C GLY A 14 13.71 15.56 10.42
N GLU A 15 14.74 16.23 9.93
CA GLU A 15 15.50 16.04 8.68
C GLU A 15 15.14 14.81 7.83
N ARG A 16 13.90 14.73 7.33
CA ARG A 16 13.39 13.59 6.54
C ARG A 16 12.48 14.03 5.40
N ARG A 17 12.62 15.27 4.92
CA ARG A 17 11.81 15.77 3.79
C ARG A 17 12.54 15.79 2.44
N ASP A 18 13.85 15.51 2.42
CA ASP A 18 14.69 15.58 1.21
C ASP A 18 15.23 14.21 0.71
N ARG A 19 14.58 13.10 1.04
CA ARG A 19 15.02 11.74 0.63
C ARG A 19 13.93 10.91 -0.06
N ARG A 20 13.04 11.54 -0.82
CA ARG A 20 12.08 10.81 -1.66
C ARG A 20 11.95 11.32 -3.10
N ASP A 21 13.00 11.94 -3.63
CA ASP A 21 13.16 12.18 -5.07
C ASP A 21 14.09 11.15 -5.74
N GLY A 22 14.43 10.05 -5.04
CA GLY A 22 15.37 9.04 -5.51
C GLY A 22 14.71 7.68 -5.78
N GLY A 23 13.84 7.57 -6.78
CA GLY A 23 13.34 6.22 -7.11
C GLY A 23 12.25 6.06 -8.15
N ARG A 24 11.83 7.10 -8.88
CA ARG A 24 11.04 6.90 -10.10
C ARG A 24 11.98 6.61 -11.27
N GLY A 25 12.76 5.54 -11.12
CA GLY A 25 13.34 4.85 -12.26
C GLY A 25 12.18 4.51 -13.18
N GLY A 26 12.23 5.10 -14.39
CA GLY A 26 11.12 5.15 -15.32
C GLY A 26 10.45 3.79 -15.43
N GLN A 27 9.13 3.80 -15.21
CA GLN A 27 8.29 2.67 -15.57
C GLN A 27 8.64 2.33 -17.02
N ALA A 28 9.13 1.10 -17.25
CA ALA A 28 9.52 0.66 -18.57
C ALA A 28 8.38 1.02 -19.55
N PRO A 29 8.69 1.61 -20.72
CA PRO A 29 7.66 2.06 -21.62
C PRO A 29 6.72 0.90 -21.90
N GLU A 30 5.43 1.13 -21.64
CA GLU A 30 4.37 0.17 -21.94
C GLU A 30 4.46 -0.16 -23.43
N LYS A 31 4.89 -1.38 -23.74
CA LYS A 31 5.08 -1.86 -25.13
C LYS A 31 3.77 -2.32 -25.76
N SER A 32 2.66 -2.22 -25.02
CA SER A 32 1.36 -2.76 -25.39
C SER A 32 0.52 -1.70 -26.08
N ALA A 33 0.00 -2.01 -27.27
CA ALA A 33 -0.84 -1.10 -28.06
C ALA A 33 -2.29 -0.98 -27.52
N HIS A 34 -2.60 -1.60 -26.38
CA HIS A 34 -3.96 -1.76 -25.87
C HIS A 34 -4.08 -1.26 -24.44
N ILE A 35 -5.25 -0.72 -24.11
CA ILE A 35 -5.57 -0.22 -22.77
C ILE A 35 -6.21 -1.36 -21.97
N GLU A 36 -5.47 -1.90 -21.01
CA GLU A 36 -5.96 -2.93 -20.10
C GLU A 36 -6.72 -2.30 -18.93
N ARG A 37 -7.88 -2.87 -18.59
CA ARG A 37 -8.69 -2.44 -17.45
C ARG A 37 -9.10 -3.62 -16.62
N VAL A 38 -8.89 -3.52 -15.31
CA VAL A 38 -9.34 -4.52 -14.35
C VAL A 38 -10.80 -4.24 -13.99
N VAL A 39 -11.66 -5.24 -14.18
CA VAL A 39 -13.09 -5.13 -13.83
C VAL A 39 -13.30 -5.42 -12.34
N ALA A 40 -12.69 -6.51 -11.85
CA ALA A 40 -12.74 -6.90 -10.45
C ALA A 40 -11.50 -7.71 -10.09
N ILE A 41 -11.08 -7.61 -8.83
CA ILE A 41 -10.03 -8.46 -8.26
C ILE A 41 -10.62 -9.20 -7.07
N ASN A 42 -10.55 -10.52 -7.15
CA ASN A 42 -11.10 -11.38 -6.12
C ASN A 42 -10.01 -11.72 -5.10
N ARG A 43 -10.43 -11.93 -3.85
CA ARG A 43 -9.59 -12.59 -2.85
C ARG A 43 -10.24 -13.91 -2.52
N VAL A 44 -9.61 -15.00 -2.98
CA VAL A 44 -10.06 -16.36 -2.66
C VAL A 44 -9.03 -17.04 -1.79
N ALA A 45 -9.46 -18.09 -1.10
CA ALA A 45 -8.53 -18.85 -0.28
C ALA A 45 -8.86 -20.33 -0.26
N LYS A 46 -7.81 -21.15 -0.26
CA LYS A 46 -7.85 -22.59 -0.01
C LYS A 46 -7.61 -22.87 1.48
N VAL A 47 -8.49 -23.62 2.11
CA VAL A 47 -8.29 -24.11 3.49
C VAL A 47 -7.27 -25.26 3.47
N VAL A 48 -6.35 -25.24 4.41
CA VAL A 48 -5.35 -26.29 4.64
C VAL A 48 -5.24 -26.57 6.14
N LYS A 49 -4.55 -27.65 6.52
CA LYS A 49 -4.33 -27.93 7.95
C LYS A 49 -3.59 -26.76 8.59
N GLY A 50 -4.25 -26.08 9.52
CA GLY A 50 -3.71 -24.93 10.24
C GLY A 50 -4.02 -23.55 9.65
N GLY A 51 -4.78 -23.43 8.55
CA GLY A 51 -5.18 -22.10 8.08
C GLY A 51 -5.71 -22.00 6.65
N ARG A 52 -5.50 -20.83 6.03
CA ARG A 52 -5.98 -20.48 4.69
C ARG A 52 -4.84 -19.92 3.83
N ARG A 53 -4.70 -20.44 2.60
CA ARG A 53 -3.80 -19.92 1.56
C ARG A 53 -4.59 -19.09 0.56
N PHE A 54 -4.17 -17.86 0.29
CA PHE A 54 -4.87 -16.95 -0.63
C PHE A 54 -4.35 -17.06 -2.07
N SER A 55 -5.21 -16.72 -3.02
CA SER A 55 -4.90 -16.63 -4.46
C SER A 55 -5.67 -15.46 -5.07
#